data_AF-A0A952GB53-F1
#
_entry.id   AF-A0A952GB53-F1
#
_cell.length_a   1.000
_cell.length_b   1.000
_cell.length_c   1.000
_cell.angle_alpha   90.00
_cell.angle_beta   90.00
_cell.angle_gamma   90.00
#
_symmetry.space_group_name_H-M   'P 1'
#
loop_
_entity.id
_entity.type
_entity.pdbx_description
1 polymer ?
#
loop_
_entity_poly.entity_id
_entity_poly.type
_entity_poly.pdbx_seq_one_letter_code
_entity_poly.pdbx_strand_id
1 'polypeptide(L)'
;MKTLTLTLLILGLAAAHAQTRTGVCMLSASEKHPEQVSLLINRTDCEGDGGCGTSNSSMGWERWGITRDLLTQEGTQVDARLHADAGEMRCNGVVHDGMLAGRYTFTPNLDYARQVRSLGLEGEIPDKRLEGFAMLDVSIAWIKQIQATGVTNLTANHLMGLRALHVDPEYIRAIAAEGYPELRANKLTEMKAVGVTPERIREIKSMGLNPNDRELIEMCVFHIDKPFIEKMKARGLKDLTVAKLVKIKTFKLDE
;
A
#
# COMPACT_ATOMS: atom_id res chain seq x y z
N MET A 1 -48.35 -25.99 -47.89
CA MET A 1 -47.61 -24.78 -47.47
C MET A 1 -47.51 -24.79 -45.95
N LYS A 2 -46.36 -25.16 -45.38
CA LYS A 2 -46.07 -25.05 -43.94
C LYS A 2 -44.96 -24.01 -43.80
N THR A 3 -45.27 -22.89 -43.17
CA THR A 3 -44.34 -21.81 -42.86
C THR A 3 -43.45 -22.22 -41.70
N LEU A 4 -42.14 -22.43 -41.97
CA LEU A 4 -41.12 -22.58 -40.93
C LEU A 4 -40.75 -21.18 -40.43
N THR A 5 -41.11 -20.87 -39.19
CA THR A 5 -40.60 -19.71 -38.46
C THR A 5 -39.22 -20.05 -37.89
N LEU A 6 -38.19 -19.40 -38.43
CA LEU A 6 -36.81 -19.49 -37.96
C LEU A 6 -36.62 -18.50 -36.80
N THR A 7 -36.63 -18.99 -35.57
CA THR A 7 -36.36 -18.17 -34.38
C THR A 7 -34.85 -17.98 -34.25
N LEU A 8 -34.36 -16.78 -34.58
CA LEU A 8 -32.95 -16.40 -34.43
C LEU A 8 -32.67 -16.11 -32.94
N LEU A 9 -31.98 -17.02 -32.26
CA LEU A 9 -31.54 -16.83 -30.88
C LEU A 9 -30.32 -15.91 -30.88
N ILE A 10 -30.50 -14.64 -30.54
CA ILE A 10 -29.39 -13.70 -30.33
C ILE A 10 -28.76 -14.04 -28.98
N LEU A 11 -27.67 -14.83 -28.99
CA LEU A 11 -26.77 -14.91 -27.83
C LEU A 11 -26.07 -13.56 -27.69
N GLY A 12 -26.57 -12.72 -26.78
CA GLY A 12 -25.83 -11.55 -26.33
C GLY A 12 -24.54 -12.00 -25.65
N LEU A 13 -23.39 -11.73 -26.26
CA LEU A 13 -22.13 -11.73 -25.54
C LEU A 13 -22.22 -10.59 -24.50
N ALA A 14 -22.49 -10.94 -23.25
CA ALA A 14 -22.18 -10.06 -22.14
C ALA A 14 -20.65 -9.99 -22.04
N ALA A 15 -20.03 -9.07 -22.78
CA ALA A 15 -18.68 -8.67 -22.47
C ALA A 15 -18.70 -8.15 -21.03
N ALA A 16 -18.00 -8.85 -20.14
CA ALA A 16 -17.72 -8.40 -18.80
C ALA A 16 -16.83 -7.15 -18.92
N HIS A 17 -17.47 -6.00 -19.11
CA HIS A 17 -16.77 -4.72 -19.10
C HIS A 17 -16.36 -4.47 -17.65
N ALA A 18 -15.06 -4.35 -17.42
CA ALA A 18 -14.58 -3.89 -16.14
C ALA A 18 -15.20 -2.51 -15.88
N GLN A 19 -15.94 -2.40 -14.78
CA GLN A 19 -16.75 -1.21 -14.52
C GLN A 19 -15.82 -0.02 -14.25
N THR A 20 -15.82 0.96 -15.14
CA THR A 20 -15.16 2.24 -14.93
C THR A 20 -15.70 2.86 -13.64
N ARG A 21 -14.80 3.30 -12.76
CA ARG A 21 -15.16 4.08 -11.57
C ARG A 21 -15.21 5.54 -11.90
N THR A 22 -16.10 6.28 -11.27
CA THR A 22 -16.36 7.69 -11.55
C THR A 22 -16.57 8.49 -10.27
N GLY A 23 -16.25 9.78 -10.32
CA GLY A 23 -16.36 10.65 -9.15
C GLY A 23 -15.93 12.07 -9.43
N VAL A 24 -15.52 12.73 -8.36
CA VAL A 24 -14.91 14.06 -8.36
C VAL A 24 -13.47 13.92 -7.86
N CYS A 25 -12.54 14.61 -8.50
CA CYS A 25 -11.15 14.68 -8.09
C CYS A 25 -10.75 16.11 -7.72
N MET A 26 -9.77 16.22 -6.84
CA MET A 26 -9.01 17.43 -6.57
C MET A 26 -7.53 17.05 -6.47
N LEU A 27 -6.68 17.71 -7.27
CA LEU A 27 -5.23 17.64 -7.16
C LEU A 27 -4.69 18.98 -6.66
N SER A 28 -3.87 18.93 -5.62
CA SER A 28 -3.15 20.09 -5.08
C SER A 28 -1.71 19.72 -4.74
N ALA A 29 -0.85 20.70 -4.47
CA ALA A 29 0.46 20.40 -3.91
C ALA A 29 0.31 19.93 -2.44
N SER A 30 1.04 18.89 -2.06
CA SER A 30 1.08 18.46 -0.66
C SER A 30 1.78 19.52 0.20
N GLU A 31 1.17 19.87 1.33
CA GLU A 31 1.70 20.86 2.28
C GLU A 31 3.03 20.42 2.90
N LYS A 32 3.16 19.12 3.19
CA LYS A 32 4.34 18.55 3.86
C LYS A 32 5.45 18.17 2.88
N HIS A 33 5.07 17.83 1.66
CA HIS A 33 5.96 17.26 0.64
C HIS A 33 5.66 17.92 -0.72
N PRO A 34 6.15 19.14 -0.98
CA PRO A 34 5.78 19.90 -2.19
C PRO A 34 6.13 19.21 -3.53
N GLU A 35 7.05 18.24 -3.49
CA GLU A 35 7.39 17.33 -4.58
C GLU A 35 6.30 16.28 -4.88
N GLN A 36 5.26 16.22 -4.05
CA GLN A 36 4.13 15.32 -4.18
C GLN A 36 2.84 16.08 -4.48
N VAL A 37 1.97 15.44 -5.27
CA VAL A 37 0.57 15.81 -5.41
C VAL A 37 -0.23 15.19 -4.27
N SER A 38 -1.12 15.99 -3.68
CA SER A 38 -2.22 15.54 -2.83
C SER A 38 -3.45 15.33 -3.71
N LEU A 39 -3.90 14.09 -3.80
CA LEU A 39 -5.09 13.68 -4.53
C LEU A 39 -6.23 13.42 -3.54
N LEU A 40 -7.33 14.15 -3.69
CA LEU A 40 -8.60 13.83 -3.07
C LEU A 40 -9.56 13.31 -4.14
N ILE A 41 -10.16 12.15 -3.90
CA ILE A 41 -11.22 11.57 -4.75
C ILE A 41 -12.47 11.39 -3.91
N ASN A 42 -13.61 11.83 -4.43
CA ASN A 42 -14.93 11.46 -3.92
C ASN A 42 -15.67 10.65 -4.98
N ARG A 43 -15.92 9.36 -4.70
CA ARG A 43 -16.55 8.43 -5.66
C ARG A 43 -18.07 8.63 -5.67
N THR A 44 -18.67 8.63 -6.85
CA THR A 44 -20.12 8.90 -7.01
C THR A 44 -20.93 7.69 -7.48
N ASP A 45 -20.28 6.58 -7.85
CA ASP A 45 -20.88 5.43 -8.51
C ASP A 45 -20.73 4.11 -7.72
N CYS A 46 -20.74 4.21 -6.39
CA CYS A 46 -20.66 3.03 -5.56
C CYS A 46 -22.04 2.46 -5.27
N GLU A 47 -22.20 1.16 -5.48
CA GLU A 47 -23.29 0.37 -4.92
C GLU A 47 -22.74 -0.50 -3.78
N GLY A 48 -23.28 -0.33 -2.57
CA GLY A 48 -22.95 -1.12 -1.36
C GLY A 48 -21.91 -0.52 -0.40
N ASP A 49 -21.70 -1.20 0.72
CA ASP A 49 -21.12 -0.64 1.97
C ASP A 49 -19.57 -0.66 2.02
N GLY A 50 -18.90 -1.23 1.01
CA GLY A 50 -17.47 -1.49 1.05
C GLY A 50 -16.61 -0.46 0.30
N GLY A 51 -16.16 0.60 0.98
CA GLY A 51 -15.12 1.50 0.47
C GLY A 51 -15.60 2.68 -0.39
N CYS A 52 -16.90 2.98 -0.37
CA CYS A 52 -17.41 4.21 -0.95
C CYS A 52 -17.21 5.38 0.01
N GLY A 53 -16.24 6.23 -0.30
CA GLY A 53 -15.99 7.43 0.49
C GLY A 53 -14.88 8.25 -0.12
N THR A 54 -14.62 9.39 0.51
CA THR A 54 -13.49 10.23 0.20
C THR A 54 -12.20 9.45 0.42
N SER A 55 -11.36 9.42 -0.60
CA SER A 55 -10.01 8.89 -0.54
C SER A 55 -9.03 10.05 -0.67
N ASN A 56 -8.00 10.05 0.17
CA ASN A 56 -6.85 10.92 0.03
C ASN A 56 -5.60 10.08 -0.24
N SER A 57 -4.70 10.56 -1.09
CA SER A 57 -3.42 9.93 -1.36
C SER A 57 -2.38 10.97 -1.75
N SER A 58 -1.14 10.72 -1.38
CA SER A 58 0.00 11.53 -1.81
C SER A 58 0.94 10.70 -2.65
N MET A 59 1.42 11.28 -3.76
CA MET A 59 2.34 10.61 -4.68
C MET A 59 3.13 11.63 -5.49
N GLY A 60 4.23 11.23 -6.13
CA GLY A 60 5.04 12.14 -6.94
C GLY A 60 4.28 12.69 -8.16
N TRP A 61 4.60 13.93 -8.53
CA TRP A 61 4.01 14.62 -9.69
C TRP A 61 4.23 13.87 -11.01
N GLU A 62 5.36 13.18 -11.14
CA GLU A 62 5.75 12.44 -12.34
C GLU A 62 4.74 11.36 -12.73
N ARG A 63 3.90 10.92 -11.79
CA ARG A 63 2.87 9.92 -12.05
C ARG A 63 1.68 10.47 -12.84
N TRP A 64 1.40 11.77 -12.77
CA TRP A 64 0.14 12.37 -13.27
C TRP A 64 0.26 13.03 -14.65
N GLY A 65 1.44 12.98 -15.27
CA GLY A 65 1.67 13.63 -16.56
C GLY A 65 1.54 15.15 -16.54
N ILE A 66 1.52 15.76 -15.34
CA ILE A 66 1.45 17.20 -15.12
C ILE A 66 2.54 17.61 -14.13
N THR A 67 2.91 18.88 -14.16
CA THR A 67 3.84 19.49 -13.20
C THR A 67 3.09 20.39 -12.23
N ARG A 68 3.72 20.70 -11.10
CA ARG A 68 3.16 21.64 -10.11
C ARG A 68 2.84 23.01 -10.71
N ASP A 69 3.67 23.53 -11.60
CA ASP A 69 3.51 24.85 -12.23
C ASP A 69 2.21 24.97 -13.04
N LEU A 70 1.61 23.85 -13.46
CA LEU A 70 0.30 23.86 -14.11
C LEU A 70 -0.78 24.42 -13.19
N LEU A 71 -0.65 24.23 -11.87
CA LEU A 71 -1.64 24.70 -10.89
C LEU A 71 -1.61 26.22 -10.68
N THR A 72 -0.61 26.94 -11.22
CA THR A 72 -0.61 28.41 -11.19
C THR A 72 -1.36 29.03 -12.38
N GLN A 73 -1.82 28.20 -13.33
CA GLN A 73 -2.45 28.66 -14.57
C GLN A 73 -3.98 28.71 -14.40
N GLU A 74 -4.46 29.74 -13.71
CA GLU A 74 -5.87 29.96 -13.40
C GLU A 74 -6.80 29.81 -14.62
N GLY A 75 -7.90 29.06 -14.45
CA GLY A 75 -8.89 28.80 -15.49
C GLY A 75 -8.49 27.76 -16.55
N THR A 76 -7.28 27.21 -16.48
CA THR A 76 -6.80 26.22 -17.47
C THR A 76 -7.55 24.90 -17.35
N GLN A 77 -8.01 24.38 -18.49
CA GLN A 77 -8.58 23.05 -18.61
C GLN A 77 -7.46 22.01 -18.66
N VAL A 78 -7.53 21.00 -17.79
CA VAL A 78 -6.48 19.98 -17.65
C VAL A 78 -7.11 18.60 -17.67
N ASP A 79 -6.47 17.68 -18.38
CA ASP A 79 -6.74 16.24 -18.32
C ASP A 79 -5.51 15.55 -17.73
N ALA A 80 -5.41 15.57 -16.40
CA ALA A 80 -4.30 14.95 -15.69
C ALA A 80 -4.50 13.44 -15.69
N ARG A 81 -3.45 12.68 -16.03
CA ARG A 81 -3.54 11.23 -16.23
C ARG A 81 -2.47 10.50 -15.44
N LEU A 82 -2.93 9.68 -14.52
CA LEU A 82 -2.08 8.69 -13.87
C LEU A 82 -2.10 7.39 -14.66
N HIS A 83 -0.93 7.04 -15.19
CA HIS A 83 -0.69 5.78 -15.87
C HIS A 83 -0.07 4.79 -14.89
N ALA A 84 -0.74 3.67 -14.68
CA ALA A 84 -0.20 2.56 -13.90
C ALA A 84 -0.48 1.24 -14.63
N ASP A 85 0.33 0.21 -14.36
CA ASP A 85 0.10 -1.13 -14.90
C ASP A 85 -1.34 -1.60 -14.64
N ALA A 86 -1.86 -1.32 -13.44
CA ALA A 86 -3.19 -1.75 -12.99
C ALA A 86 -4.38 -0.99 -13.60
N GLY A 87 -4.14 0.11 -14.32
CA GLY A 87 -5.19 0.90 -14.95
C GLY A 87 -4.81 2.37 -15.13
N GLU A 88 -5.64 3.08 -15.89
CA GLU A 88 -5.52 4.53 -16.09
C GLU A 88 -6.50 5.27 -15.18
N MET A 89 -6.00 6.28 -14.51
CA MET A 89 -6.80 7.22 -13.72
C MET A 89 -6.73 8.60 -14.37
N ARG A 90 -7.87 9.28 -14.47
CA ARG A 90 -7.97 10.62 -15.05
C ARG A 90 -8.65 11.58 -14.08
N CYS A 91 -8.09 12.78 -13.99
CA CYS A 91 -8.71 13.93 -13.37
C CYS A 91 -8.86 15.02 -14.43
N ASN A 92 -10.06 15.13 -15.00
CA ASN A 92 -10.38 16.10 -16.04
C ASN A 92 -11.15 17.27 -15.42
N GLY A 93 -10.55 18.46 -15.43
CA GLY A 93 -11.06 19.57 -14.65
C GLY A 93 -10.43 20.91 -15.00
N VAL A 94 -10.66 21.88 -14.11
CA VAL A 94 -10.17 23.25 -14.24
C VAL A 94 -9.25 23.57 -13.07
N VAL A 95 -8.18 24.31 -13.37
CA VAL A 95 -7.32 24.90 -12.36
C VAL A 95 -8.00 26.13 -11.76
N HIS A 96 -8.20 26.13 -10.45
CA HIS A 96 -8.68 27.27 -9.68
C HIS A 96 -7.99 27.30 -8.31
N ASP A 97 -7.51 28.47 -7.89
CA ASP A 97 -6.92 28.68 -6.56
C ASP A 97 -5.81 27.67 -6.21
N GLY A 98 -4.92 27.40 -7.17
CA GLY A 98 -3.80 26.47 -6.96
C GLY A 98 -4.20 25.00 -6.92
N MET A 99 -5.41 24.63 -7.36
CA MET A 99 -5.91 23.25 -7.37
C MET A 99 -6.54 22.90 -8.72
N LEU A 100 -6.33 21.67 -9.18
CA LEU A 100 -7.12 21.10 -10.28
C LEU A 100 -8.33 20.40 -9.69
N ALA A 101 -9.54 20.88 -9.95
CA ALA A 101 -10.79 20.24 -9.53
C ALA A 101 -11.63 19.80 -10.73
N GLY A 102 -12.15 18.57 -10.70
CA GLY A 102 -12.81 18.01 -11.87
C GLY A 102 -13.45 16.65 -11.70
N ARG A 103 -13.71 16.00 -12.82
CA ARG A 103 -14.28 14.65 -12.89
C ARG A 103 -13.17 13.62 -12.82
N TYR A 104 -13.38 12.67 -11.91
CA TYR A 104 -12.55 11.50 -11.74
C TYR A 104 -13.08 10.36 -12.60
N THR A 105 -12.17 9.65 -13.28
CA THR A 105 -12.45 8.32 -13.83
C THR A 105 -11.29 7.37 -13.56
N PHE A 106 -11.59 6.10 -13.33
CA PHE A 106 -10.59 5.02 -13.33
C PHE A 106 -11.03 3.87 -14.21
N THR A 107 -10.18 3.54 -15.17
CA THR A 107 -10.36 2.43 -16.11
C THR A 107 -9.35 1.33 -15.75
N PRO A 108 -9.80 0.20 -15.17
CA PRO A 108 -8.90 -0.88 -14.80
C PRO A 108 -8.29 -1.59 -16.02
N ASN A 109 -7.04 -2.04 -15.87
CA ASN A 109 -6.36 -2.88 -16.86
C ASN A 109 -6.58 -4.36 -16.56
N LEU A 110 -7.46 -5.02 -17.31
CA LEU A 110 -7.74 -6.45 -17.14
C LEU A 110 -6.59 -7.35 -17.55
N ASP A 111 -5.69 -6.89 -18.43
CA ASP A 111 -4.54 -7.68 -18.87
C ASP A 111 -3.50 -7.76 -17.75
N TYR A 112 -3.31 -6.67 -17.03
CA TYR A 112 -2.57 -6.65 -15.78
C TYR A 112 -3.17 -7.62 -14.76
N ALA A 113 -4.49 -7.59 -14.53
CA ALA A 113 -5.15 -8.50 -13.59
C ALA A 113 -4.93 -9.98 -13.95
N ARG A 114 -4.91 -10.32 -15.25
CA ARG A 114 -4.56 -11.68 -15.73
C ARG A 114 -3.09 -12.00 -15.48
N GLN A 115 -2.19 -11.07 -15.76
CA GLN A 115 -0.76 -11.25 -15.50
C GLN A 115 -0.47 -11.47 -14.01
N VAL A 116 -1.03 -10.66 -13.12
CA VAL A 116 -0.80 -10.84 -11.67
C VAL A 116 -1.34 -12.20 -11.20
N ARG A 117 -2.52 -12.64 -11.67
CA ARG A 117 -3.02 -13.99 -11.39
C ARG A 117 -2.06 -15.09 -11.85
N SER A 118 -1.42 -14.91 -13.01
CA SER A 118 -0.42 -15.87 -13.52
C SER A 118 0.88 -15.90 -12.72
N LEU A 119 1.15 -14.93 -11.84
CA LEU A 119 2.31 -14.91 -10.95
C LEU A 119 2.14 -15.83 -9.72
N GLY A 120 1.01 -16.53 -9.60
CA GLY A 120 0.79 -17.52 -8.53
C GLY A 120 0.54 -16.88 -7.16
N LEU A 121 -0.08 -15.71 -7.11
CA LEU A 121 -0.51 -15.09 -5.86
C LEU A 121 -1.57 -15.95 -5.16
N GLU A 122 -1.59 -15.88 -3.83
CA GLU A 122 -2.59 -16.56 -3.02
C GLU A 122 -3.92 -15.79 -3.00
N GLY A 123 -5.02 -16.51 -3.18
CA GLY A 123 -6.37 -15.97 -3.17
C GLY A 123 -6.78 -15.24 -4.45
N GLU A 124 -7.97 -14.64 -4.42
CA GLU A 124 -8.46 -13.84 -5.55
C GLU A 124 -7.82 -12.45 -5.56
N ILE A 125 -7.67 -11.90 -6.77
CA ILE A 125 -7.44 -10.48 -6.97
C ILE A 125 -8.76 -9.90 -7.43
N PRO A 126 -9.56 -9.32 -6.52
CA PRO A 126 -10.81 -8.71 -6.94
C PRO A 126 -10.50 -7.55 -7.87
N ASP A 127 -11.17 -7.46 -9.02
CA ASP A 127 -11.05 -6.32 -9.94
C ASP A 127 -11.24 -4.98 -9.22
N LYS A 128 -12.03 -4.98 -8.14
CA LYS A 128 -12.25 -3.85 -7.22
C LYS A 128 -10.96 -3.32 -6.55
N ARG A 129 -9.85 -4.06 -6.56
CA ARG A 129 -8.56 -3.66 -5.95
C ARG A 129 -7.61 -2.96 -6.92
N LEU A 130 -7.89 -2.99 -8.22
CA LEU A 130 -6.98 -2.46 -9.25
C LEU A 130 -6.76 -0.95 -9.10
N GLU A 131 -7.78 -0.21 -8.65
CA GLU A 131 -7.65 1.21 -8.33
C GLU A 131 -6.61 1.44 -7.21
N GLY A 132 -6.68 0.67 -6.13
CA GLY A 132 -5.71 0.73 -5.04
C GLY A 132 -4.30 0.32 -5.48
N PHE A 133 -4.18 -0.66 -6.38
CA PHE A 133 -2.89 -1.05 -6.96
C PHE A 133 -2.30 0.07 -7.83
N ALA A 134 -3.13 0.76 -8.62
CA ALA A 134 -2.71 1.92 -9.38
C ALA A 134 -2.25 3.05 -8.47
N MET A 135 -3.01 3.36 -7.41
CA MET A 135 -2.68 4.42 -6.45
C MET A 135 -1.36 4.13 -5.71
N LEU A 136 -1.12 2.89 -5.31
CA LEU A 136 0.11 2.47 -4.62
C LEU A 136 1.27 2.14 -5.56
N ASP A 137 1.08 2.19 -6.87
CA ASP A 137 2.10 1.83 -7.87
C ASP A 137 2.59 0.37 -7.76
N VAL A 138 1.65 -0.56 -7.57
CA VAL A 138 1.94 -1.99 -7.53
C VAL A 138 2.14 -2.50 -8.97
N SER A 139 3.35 -2.40 -9.50
CA SER A 139 3.67 -2.84 -10.87
C SER A 139 4.02 -4.33 -10.97
N ILE A 140 3.90 -4.94 -12.16
CA ILE A 140 4.34 -6.33 -12.41
C ILE A 140 5.83 -6.48 -12.12
N ALA A 141 6.62 -5.49 -12.53
CA ALA A 141 8.06 -5.47 -12.29
C ALA A 141 8.38 -5.50 -10.80
N TRP A 142 7.69 -4.69 -9.99
CA TRP A 142 7.87 -4.67 -8.55
C TRP A 142 7.44 -5.97 -7.88
N ILE A 143 6.29 -6.56 -8.27
CA ILE A 143 5.85 -7.86 -7.72
C ILE A 143 6.93 -8.93 -7.95
N LYS A 144 7.50 -9.00 -9.16
CA LYS A 144 8.58 -9.94 -9.48
C LYS A 144 9.83 -9.70 -8.64
N GLN A 145 10.19 -8.44 -8.38
CA GLN A 145 11.31 -8.12 -7.49
C GLN A 145 11.06 -8.60 -6.05
N ILE A 146 9.84 -8.43 -5.53
CA ILE A 146 9.46 -8.94 -4.20
C ILE A 146 9.53 -10.47 -4.18
N GLN A 147 8.97 -11.15 -5.18
CA GLN A 147 9.07 -12.61 -5.29
C GLN A 147 10.52 -13.10 -5.36
N ALA A 148 11.40 -12.40 -6.08
CA ALA A 148 12.82 -12.73 -6.19
C ALA A 148 13.58 -12.63 -4.86
N THR A 149 13.04 -11.94 -3.86
CA THR A 149 13.61 -11.94 -2.50
C THR A 149 13.23 -13.16 -1.67
N GLY A 150 12.38 -14.04 -2.18
CA GLY A 150 11.91 -15.24 -1.47
C GLY A 150 10.70 -14.98 -0.57
N VAL A 151 10.01 -13.84 -0.71
CA VAL A 151 8.80 -13.54 0.06
C VAL A 151 7.66 -14.49 -0.31
N THR A 152 6.99 -15.00 0.71
CA THR A 152 5.89 -15.99 0.59
C THR A 152 4.57 -15.44 1.11
N ASN A 153 3.47 -16.16 0.84
CA ASN A 153 2.11 -15.76 1.21
C ASN A 153 1.76 -14.36 0.65
N LEU A 154 1.90 -14.19 -0.67
CA LEU A 154 1.57 -12.94 -1.33
C LEU A 154 0.11 -12.96 -1.78
N THR A 155 -0.74 -12.22 -1.06
CA THR A 155 -2.13 -11.92 -1.46
C THR A 155 -2.22 -10.50 -1.98
N ALA A 156 -3.36 -10.12 -2.57
CA ALA A 156 -3.60 -8.74 -3.00
C ALA A 156 -3.45 -7.72 -1.85
N ASN A 157 -3.97 -8.04 -0.66
CA ASN A 157 -3.85 -7.18 0.51
C ASN A 157 -2.40 -7.08 1.01
N HIS A 158 -1.65 -8.19 0.94
CA HIS A 158 -0.24 -8.19 1.34
C HIS A 158 0.60 -7.32 0.40
N LEU A 159 0.40 -7.39 -0.91
CA LEU A 159 1.09 -6.50 -1.86
C LEU A 159 0.81 -5.02 -1.58
N MET A 160 -0.45 -4.67 -1.33
CA MET A 160 -0.81 -3.30 -0.95
C MET A 160 -0.14 -2.87 0.36
N GLY A 161 -0.17 -3.72 1.39
CA GLY A 161 0.46 -3.43 2.69
C GLY A 161 1.97 -3.26 2.60
N LEU A 162 2.65 -4.16 1.89
CA LEU A 162 4.08 -4.05 1.60
C LEU A 162 4.39 -2.73 0.89
N ARG A 163 3.65 -2.39 -0.16
CA ARG A 163 3.88 -1.17 -0.94
C ARG A 163 3.61 0.10 -0.12
N ALA A 164 2.50 0.14 0.61
CA ALA A 164 2.09 1.28 1.42
C ALA A 164 3.06 1.58 2.58
N LEU A 165 3.71 0.56 3.13
CA LEU A 165 4.72 0.72 4.18
C LEU A 165 6.15 0.82 3.64
N HIS A 166 6.33 0.92 2.32
CA HIS A 166 7.64 0.94 1.68
C HIS A 166 8.52 -0.25 2.09
N VAL A 167 7.93 -1.45 2.07
CA VAL A 167 8.65 -2.71 2.17
C VAL A 167 9.15 -3.07 0.78
N ASP A 168 10.42 -2.76 0.53
CA ASP A 168 11.10 -2.98 -0.73
C ASP A 168 12.10 -4.15 -0.65
N PRO A 169 12.68 -4.59 -1.79
CA PRO A 169 13.66 -5.67 -1.79
C PRO A 169 14.90 -5.41 -0.93
N GLU A 170 15.29 -4.14 -0.74
CA GLU A 170 16.45 -3.78 0.08
C GLU A 170 16.17 -4.01 1.56
N TYR A 171 15.03 -3.51 2.05
CA TYR A 171 14.55 -3.75 3.41
C TYR A 171 14.46 -5.26 3.70
N ILE A 172 13.84 -6.03 2.80
CA ILE A 172 13.67 -7.47 2.98
C ILE A 172 15.02 -8.18 3.15
N ARG A 173 15.98 -7.89 2.27
CA ARG A 173 17.33 -8.47 2.35
C ARG A 173 18.06 -8.03 3.62
N ALA A 174 17.91 -6.77 4.02
CA ALA A 174 18.57 -6.25 5.21
C ALA A 174 18.04 -6.90 6.50
N ILE A 175 16.72 -7.09 6.63
CA ILE A 175 16.11 -7.82 7.76
C ILE A 175 16.57 -9.28 7.78
N ALA A 176 16.61 -9.95 6.61
CA ALA A 176 17.10 -11.32 6.51
C ALA A 176 18.57 -11.45 6.94
N ALA A 177 19.42 -10.52 6.50
CA ALA A 177 20.84 -10.48 6.86
C ALA A 177 21.07 -10.24 8.37
N GLU A 178 20.10 -9.60 9.04
CA GLU A 178 20.10 -9.45 10.49
C GLU A 178 19.61 -10.71 11.24
N GLY A 179 19.42 -11.84 10.56
CA GLY A 179 19.09 -13.12 11.19
C GLY A 179 17.59 -13.40 11.35
N TYR A 180 16.74 -12.69 10.59
CA TYR A 180 15.29 -12.92 10.57
C TYR A 180 14.88 -13.45 9.19
N PRO A 181 15.08 -14.75 8.89
CA PRO A 181 14.88 -15.33 7.57
C PRO A 181 13.40 -15.63 7.24
N GLU A 182 12.46 -15.37 8.15
CA GLU A 182 11.04 -15.56 7.87
C GLU A 182 10.50 -14.44 6.98
N LEU A 183 10.27 -14.75 5.71
CA LEU A 183 9.87 -13.77 4.69
C LEU A 183 8.39 -13.86 4.32
N ARG A 184 7.51 -14.19 5.27
CA ARG A 184 6.06 -14.12 5.04
C ARG A 184 5.64 -12.65 4.90
N ALA A 185 4.87 -12.33 3.86
CA ALA A 185 4.53 -10.95 3.54
C ALA A 185 3.83 -10.21 4.70
N ASN A 186 2.88 -10.87 5.38
CA ASN A 186 2.18 -10.29 6.52
C ASN A 186 3.12 -9.97 7.70
N LYS A 187 4.13 -10.82 7.94
CA LYS A 187 5.13 -10.61 8.99
C LYS A 187 6.04 -9.42 8.67
N LEU A 188 6.49 -9.30 7.43
CA LEU A 188 7.28 -8.15 6.98
C LEU A 188 6.50 -6.84 7.07
N THR A 189 5.22 -6.85 6.69
CA THR A 189 4.31 -5.71 6.89
C THR A 189 4.18 -5.35 8.38
N GLU A 190 3.98 -6.33 9.26
CA GLU A 190 3.88 -6.13 10.72
C GLU A 190 5.16 -5.51 11.30
N MET A 191 6.33 -6.09 10.97
CA MET A 191 7.64 -5.58 11.40
C MET A 191 7.85 -4.13 10.96
N LYS A 192 7.58 -3.81 9.69
CA LYS A 192 7.74 -2.45 9.17
C LYS A 192 6.76 -1.47 9.84
N ALA A 193 5.51 -1.89 10.06
CA ALA A 193 4.48 -1.06 10.67
C ALA A 193 4.84 -0.61 12.10
N VAL A 194 5.54 -1.45 12.86
CA VAL A 194 5.97 -1.13 14.23
C VAL A 194 7.40 -0.55 14.29
N GLY A 195 7.99 -0.21 13.13
CA GLY A 195 9.28 0.47 13.08
C GLY A 195 10.50 -0.45 13.26
N VAL A 196 10.39 -1.74 12.96
CA VAL A 196 11.57 -2.62 12.92
C VAL A 196 12.46 -2.23 11.74
N THR A 197 13.71 -1.89 12.04
CA THR A 197 14.78 -1.62 11.07
C THR A 197 16.03 -2.44 11.39
N PRO A 198 16.95 -2.63 10.42
CA PRO A 198 18.24 -3.27 10.68
C PRO A 198 19.03 -2.59 11.82
N GLU A 199 18.99 -1.26 11.89
CA GLU A 199 19.65 -0.46 12.93
C GLU A 199 19.06 -0.77 14.30
N ARG A 200 17.74 -0.86 14.39
CA ARG A 200 17.03 -1.21 15.64
C ARG A 200 17.39 -2.62 16.10
N ILE A 201 17.50 -3.57 15.17
CA ILE A 201 17.93 -4.94 15.48
C ILE A 201 19.36 -4.94 16.04
N ARG A 202 20.30 -4.22 15.41
CA ARG A 202 21.68 -4.13 15.89
C ARG A 202 21.78 -3.46 17.26
N GLU A 203 20.98 -2.42 17.51
CA GLU A 203 20.86 -1.80 18.83
C GLU A 203 20.44 -2.83 19.88
N ILE A 204 19.39 -3.61 19.61
CA ILE A 204 18.89 -4.65 20.52
C ILE A 204 19.97 -5.71 20.79
N LYS A 205 20.64 -6.20 19.75
CA LYS A 205 21.75 -7.16 19.87
C LYS A 205 22.91 -6.60 20.70
N SER A 206 23.23 -5.31 20.57
CA SER A 206 24.30 -4.66 21.34
C SER A 206 24.03 -4.64 22.85
N MET A 207 22.77 -4.79 23.26
CA MET A 207 22.37 -4.91 24.66
C MET A 207 22.46 -6.35 25.19
N GLY A 208 22.94 -7.29 24.37
CA GLY A 208 23.02 -8.72 24.68
C GLY A 208 21.71 -9.49 24.50
N LEU A 209 20.72 -8.89 23.83
CA LEU A 209 19.42 -9.50 23.58
C LEU A 209 19.33 -10.05 22.16
N ASN A 210 18.80 -11.27 22.01
CA ASN A 210 18.58 -11.90 20.71
C ASN A 210 17.10 -12.35 20.60
N PRO A 211 16.15 -11.41 20.42
CA PRO A 211 14.75 -11.76 20.32
C PRO A 211 14.48 -12.59 19.06
N ASN A 212 13.47 -13.46 19.10
CA ASN A 212 12.85 -13.95 17.88
C ASN A 212 12.00 -12.85 17.21
N ASP A 213 11.42 -13.13 16.05
CA ASP A 213 10.62 -12.18 15.25
C ASP A 213 9.45 -11.60 16.05
N ARG A 214 8.72 -12.44 16.81
CA ARG A 214 7.60 -12.01 17.65
C ARG A 214 8.07 -11.12 18.79
N GLU A 215 9.11 -11.53 19.49
CA GLU A 215 9.70 -10.75 20.59
C GLU A 215 10.23 -9.40 20.10
N LEU A 216 10.80 -9.34 18.91
CA LEU A 216 11.27 -8.10 18.29
C LEU A 216 10.11 -7.13 18.02
N ILE A 217 9.01 -7.64 17.48
CA ILE A 217 7.79 -6.85 17.27
C ILE A 217 7.25 -6.33 18.60
N GLU A 218 7.12 -7.19 19.62
CA GLU A 218 6.65 -6.81 20.95
C GLU A 218 7.56 -5.73 21.59
N MET A 219 8.88 -5.88 21.47
CA MET A 219 9.84 -4.87 21.93
C MET A 219 9.66 -3.52 21.26
N CYS A 220 9.39 -3.48 19.95
CA CYS A 220 9.12 -2.23 19.24
C CYS A 220 7.77 -1.62 19.65
N VAL A 221 6.71 -2.42 19.77
CA VAL A 221 5.37 -1.97 20.20
C VAL A 221 5.41 -1.36 21.60
N PHE A 222 6.14 -1.96 22.53
CA PHE A 222 6.24 -1.48 23.91
C PHE A 222 7.39 -0.48 24.14
N HIS A 223 8.06 -0.04 23.08
CA HIS A 223 9.21 0.87 23.14
C HIS A 223 10.28 0.41 24.15
N ILE A 224 10.62 -0.89 24.12
CA ILE A 224 11.66 -1.48 24.96
C ILE A 224 13.01 -1.15 24.33
N ASP A 225 13.56 -0.01 24.69
CA ASP A 225 14.81 0.54 24.17
C ASP A 225 15.94 0.52 25.22
N LYS A 226 17.11 1.01 24.80
CA LYS A 226 18.29 1.09 25.68
C LYS A 226 18.03 1.91 26.94
N PRO A 227 17.47 3.14 26.89
CA PRO A 227 17.09 3.89 28.09
C PRO A 227 16.23 3.09 29.07
N PHE A 228 15.21 2.39 28.57
CA PHE A 228 14.35 1.57 29.42
C PHE A 228 15.11 0.41 30.08
N ILE A 229 15.92 -0.31 29.32
CA ILE A 229 16.70 -1.44 29.83
C ILE A 229 17.72 -0.98 30.89
N GLU A 230 18.41 0.14 30.66
CA GLU A 230 19.35 0.70 31.63
C GLU A 230 18.65 1.18 32.90
N LYS A 231 17.45 1.77 32.79
CA LYS A 231 16.60 2.09 33.95
C LYS A 231 16.28 0.84 34.77
N MET A 232 15.97 -0.28 34.13
CA MET A 232 15.67 -1.54 34.82
C MET A 232 16.91 -2.09 35.53
N LYS A 233 18.08 -2.05 34.89
CA LYS A 233 19.35 -2.43 35.52
C LYS A 233 19.69 -1.55 36.73
N ALA A 234 19.50 -0.24 36.63
CA ALA A 234 19.73 0.71 37.72
C ALA A 234 18.80 0.46 38.93
N ARG A 235 17.61 -0.09 38.71
CA ARG A 235 16.69 -0.56 39.76
C ARG A 235 17.09 -1.91 40.38
N GLY A 236 18.26 -2.45 40.02
CA GLY A 236 18.79 -3.70 40.57
C GLY A 236 18.20 -4.97 39.94
N LEU A 237 17.40 -4.85 38.87
CA LEU A 237 16.88 -6.01 38.16
C LEU A 237 18.01 -6.71 37.40
N LYS A 238 18.24 -7.98 37.74
CA LYS A 238 19.16 -8.89 37.05
C LYS A 238 18.39 -9.78 36.08
N ASP A 239 19.12 -10.39 35.15
CA ASP A 239 18.62 -11.39 34.19
C ASP A 239 17.39 -10.89 33.41
N LEU A 240 17.55 -9.75 32.73
CA LEU A 240 16.49 -9.12 31.94
C LEU A 240 16.32 -9.84 30.60
N THR A 241 15.50 -10.89 30.60
CA THR A 241 15.03 -11.52 29.35
C THR A 241 14.02 -10.62 28.64
N VAL A 242 13.83 -10.83 27.33
CA VAL A 242 12.85 -10.06 26.54
C VAL A 242 11.44 -10.22 27.12
N ALA A 243 11.01 -11.45 27.40
CA ALA A 243 9.73 -11.72 28.04
C ALA A 243 9.54 -10.96 29.37
N LYS A 244 10.60 -10.84 30.19
CA LYS A 244 10.55 -10.08 31.45
C LYS A 244 10.41 -8.58 31.21
N LEU A 245 11.15 -8.03 30.24
CA LEU A 245 11.06 -6.62 29.85
C LEU A 245 9.68 -6.27 29.30
N VAL A 246 9.13 -7.11 28.43
CA VAL A 246 7.76 -6.99 27.91
C VAL A 246 6.76 -6.99 29.06
N LYS A 247 6.87 -7.97 29.96
CA LYS A 247 5.98 -8.06 31.14
C LYS A 247 6.03 -6.80 32.01
N ILE A 248 7.23 -6.27 32.27
CA ILE A 248 7.38 -5.03 33.05
C ILE A 248 6.61 -3.88 32.40
N LYS A 249 6.76 -3.67 31.08
CA LYS A 249 6.02 -2.64 30.34
C LYS A 249 4.51 -2.88 30.33
N THR A 250 4.09 -4.12 30.06
CA THR A 250 2.66 -4.47 30.00
C THR A 250 1.95 -4.20 31.33
N PHE A 251 2.59 -4.48 32.46
CA PHE A 251 2.02 -4.29 33.79
C PHE A 251 2.43 -2.97 34.47
N LYS A 252 3.09 -2.05 33.75
CA LYS A 252 3.57 -0.76 34.26
C LYS A 252 4.40 -0.86 35.55
N LEU A 253 5.20 -1.92 35.67
CA LEU A 253 6.05 -2.16 36.83
C LEU A 253 7.32 -1.28 36.83
N ASP A 254 7.45 -0.41 35.82
CA ASP A 254 8.53 0.56 35.66
C ASP A 254 8.18 1.99 36.12
N GLU A 255 6.95 2.24 36.55
CA GLU A 255 6.57 3.47 37.25
C GLU A 255 7.06 3.36 38.70
#